data_AF-A0A4Y2MUA0-F1
#
_entry.id   AF-A0A4Y2MUA0-F1
#
_cell.length_a   1.000
_cell.length_b   1.000
_cell.length_c   1.000
_cell.angle_alpha   90.00
_cell.angle_beta   90.00
_cell.angle_gamma   90.00
#
_symmetry.space_group_name_H-M   'P 1'
#
loop_
_entity.id
_entity.type
_entity.pdbx_description
1 polymer ?
#
loop_
_entity_poly.entity_id
_entity_poly.type
_entity_poly.pdbx_seq_one_letter_code
_entity_poly.pdbx_strand_id
1 'polypeptide(L)'
;MLFGRTLRLPCDILFGRPSDTPSSPNEYLKNLEARLENVHAFARERIKLASERMKTLYDSGATDHHFKEGDQVWIYTPKRRMGSEPEITAELGRTLYYRQETER
;
A
#
# COMPACT_ATOMS: atom_id res chain seq x y z
N MET A 1 37.42 -12.82 41.19
CA MET A 1 36.14 -13.27 40.60
C MET A 1 35.20 -12.08 40.55
N LEU A 2 34.76 -11.65 39.36
CA LEU A 2 33.85 -10.51 39.22
C LEU A 2 32.47 -11.04 38.82
N PHE A 3 31.54 -11.12 39.78
CA PHE A 3 30.12 -11.37 39.51
C PHE A 3 29.45 -10.03 39.15
N GLY A 4 29.51 -9.66 37.87
CA GLY A 4 28.81 -8.50 37.32
C GLY A 4 27.53 -8.91 36.61
N ARG A 5 26.43 -8.19 36.84
CA ARG A 5 25.17 -8.33 36.09
C ARG A 5 25.46 -8.17 34.60
N THR A 6 24.80 -8.97 33.76
CA THR A 6 24.94 -8.97 32.29
C THR A 6 24.93 -7.54 31.73
N LEU A 7 25.98 -7.18 30.98
CA LEU A 7 26.12 -5.88 30.33
C LEU A 7 24.91 -5.64 29.40
N ARG A 8 24.15 -4.56 29.64
CA ARG A 8 23.09 -4.11 28.74
C ARG A 8 23.73 -3.34 27.59
N LEU A 9 23.51 -3.81 26.35
CA LEU A 9 23.94 -3.08 25.18
C LEU A 9 23.03 -1.86 24.96
N PRO A 10 23.52 -0.77 24.33
CA PRO A 10 22.68 0.38 23.98
C PRO A 10 21.42 -0.03 23.16
N CYS A 11 21.53 -1.06 22.33
CA CYS A 11 20.40 -1.63 21.59
C CYS A 11 19.33 -2.26 22.50
N ASP A 12 19.73 -2.90 23.60
CA ASP A 12 18.80 -3.53 24.56
C ASP A 12 18.01 -2.47 25.36
N ILE A 13 18.55 -1.26 25.48
CA ILE A 13 17.88 -0.12 26.10
C ILE A 13 16.86 0.47 25.12
N LEU A 14 17.20 0.54 23.83
CA LEU A 14 16.36 1.15 22.80
C LEU A 14 15.19 0.25 22.37
N PHE A 15 15.44 -1.05 22.19
CA PHE A 15 14.46 -2.01 21.67
C PHE A 15 13.90 -2.95 22.73
N GLY A 16 14.41 -2.89 23.96
CA GLY A 16 14.09 -3.85 25.01
C GLY A 16 14.82 -5.19 24.82
N ARG A 17 14.91 -5.98 25.90
CA ARG A 17 15.47 -7.34 25.83
C ARG A 17 14.44 -8.25 25.15
N PRO A 18 14.82 -9.01 24.10
CA PRO A 18 13.93 -10.04 23.54
C PRO A 18 13.59 -11.08 24.62
N SER A 19 12.41 -11.69 24.55
CA SER A 19 12.00 -12.71 25.53
C SER A 19 13.03 -13.83 25.60
N ASP A 20 13.36 -14.27 26.81
CA ASP A 20 14.36 -15.34 27.06
C ASP A 20 13.94 -16.72 26.53
N THR A 21 12.73 -16.85 25.98
CA THR A 21 12.31 -18.01 25.20
C THR A 21 12.98 -17.97 23.83
N PRO A 22 13.96 -18.84 23.54
CA PRO A 22 14.49 -18.94 22.19
C PRO A 22 13.40 -19.54 21.32
N SER A 23 12.73 -18.68 20.55
CA SER A 23 11.94 -19.16 19.43
C SER A 23 12.89 -19.93 18.52
N SER A 24 12.50 -21.14 18.11
CA SER A 24 13.31 -21.88 17.15
C SER A 24 13.49 -21.00 15.90
N PRO A 25 14.64 -21.04 15.21
CA PRO A 25 14.85 -20.24 14.00
C PRO A 25 13.68 -20.35 13.01
N ASN A 26 13.06 -21.53 12.92
CA ASN A 26 11.90 -21.80 12.08
C ASN A 26 10.62 -21.09 12.53
N GLU A 27 10.39 -20.97 13.83
CA GLU A 27 9.23 -20.25 14.39
C GLU A 27 9.40 -18.72 14.23
N TYR A 28 10.62 -18.21 14.41
CA TYR A 28 10.94 -16.81 14.13
C TYR A 28 10.68 -16.46 12.66
N LEU A 29 11.15 -17.29 11.73
CA LEU A 29 10.93 -17.08 10.29
C LEU A 29 9.44 -17.07 9.95
N LYS A 30 8.65 -18.02 10.47
CA LYS A 30 7.19 -18.06 10.27
C LYS A 30 6.48 -16.84 10.83
N ASN A 31 6.88 -16.36 12.01
CA ASN A 31 6.29 -15.16 12.60
C ASN A 31 6.62 -13.92 11.75
N LEU A 32 7.86 -13.81 11.26
CA LEU A 32 8.29 -12.72 10.39
C LEU A 32 7.49 -12.72 9.08
N GLU A 33 7.36 -13.87 8.42
CA GLU A 33 6.57 -14.03 7.20
C GLU A 33 5.13 -13.58 7.42
N ALA A 34 4.45 -14.10 8.45
CA ALA A 34 3.08 -13.72 8.77
C ALA A 34 2.93 -12.21 9.05
N ARG A 35 3.89 -11.59 9.74
CA ARG A 35 3.87 -10.14 10.00
C ARG A 35 4.02 -9.33 8.71
N LEU A 36 4.91 -9.75 7.81
CA LEU A 36 5.12 -9.08 6.52
C LEU A 36 3.90 -9.21 5.61
N GLU A 37 3.29 -10.39 5.55
CA GLU A 37 2.04 -10.61 4.82
C GLU A 37 0.91 -9.71 5.32
N ASN A 38 0.75 -9.60 6.64
CA ASN A 38 -0.26 -8.73 7.25
C ASN A 38 0.00 -7.24 6.94
N VAL A 39 1.24 -6.77 7.08
CA VAL A 39 1.60 -5.37 6.74
C VAL A 39 1.34 -5.09 5.27
N HIS A 40 1.68 -6.03 4.38
CA HIS A 40 1.44 -5.89 2.96
C HIS A 40 -0.06 -5.87 2.62
N ALA A 41 -0.85 -6.80 3.19
CA ALA A 41 -2.31 -6.82 3.02
C ALA A 41 -2.95 -5.52 3.49
N PHE A 42 -2.55 -5.04 4.67
CA PHE A 42 -3.00 -3.76 5.21
C PHE A 42 -2.67 -2.59 4.28
N ALA A 43 -1.43 -2.51 3.80
CA ALA A 43 -1.02 -1.45 2.88
C ALA A 43 -1.87 -1.46 1.59
N ARG A 44 -2.15 -2.64 1.02
CA ARG A 44 -3.00 -2.77 -0.18
C ARG A 44 -4.43 -2.30 0.07
N GLU A 45 -5.02 -2.68 1.19
CA GLU A 45 -6.37 -2.25 1.56
C GLU A 45 -6.46 -0.73 1.71
N ARG A 46 -5.46 -0.12 2.36
CA ARG A 46 -5.38 1.34 2.53
C ARG A 46 -5.24 2.09 1.20
N ILE A 47 -4.46 1.55 0.27
CA ILE A 47 -4.34 2.11 -1.09
C ILE A 47 -5.69 2.05 -1.82
N LYS A 48 -6.38 0.90 -1.76
CA LYS A 48 -7.70 0.73 -2.38
C LYS A 48 -8.71 1.74 -1.82
N LEU A 49 -8.81 1.84 -0.49
CA LEU A 49 -9.72 2.77 0.17
C LEU A 49 -9.39 4.24 -0.17
N ALA A 50 -8.11 4.60 -0.24
CA ALA A 50 -7.70 5.94 -0.65
C ALA A 50 -8.08 6.24 -2.11
N SER A 51 -7.94 5.25 -3.01
CA SER A 51 -8.36 5.38 -4.41
C SER A 51 -9.88 5.56 -4.53
N GLU A 52 -10.66 4.80 -3.77
CA GLU A 52 -12.13 4.93 -3.75
C GLU A 52 -12.56 6.32 -3.24
N ARG A 53 -11.96 6.79 -2.14
CA ARG A 53 -12.20 8.15 -1.63
C ARG A 53 -11.84 9.23 -2.64
N MET A 54 -10.75 9.04 -3.38
CA MET A 54 -10.35 9.99 -4.43
C MET A 54 -11.38 10.01 -5.56
N LYS A 55 -11.90 8.84 -5.97
CA LYS A 55 -12.96 8.73 -6.97
C LYS A 55 -14.23 9.45 -6.51
N THR A 56 -14.68 9.20 -5.28
CA THR A 56 -15.89 9.86 -4.76
C THR A 56 -15.73 11.37 -4.65
N LEU A 57 -14.55 11.86 -4.26
CA LEU A 57 -14.26 13.30 -4.23
C LEU A 57 -14.29 13.91 -5.63
N TYR A 58 -13.71 13.23 -6.62
CA TYR A 58 -13.73 13.67 -8.01
C TYR A 58 -15.16 13.73 -8.56
N ASP A 59 -15.93 12.67 -8.36
CA ASP A 59 -17.31 12.56 -8.85
C ASP A 59 -18.26 13.55 -8.14
N SER A 60 -17.99 13.92 -6.89
CA SER A 60 -18.83 14.86 -6.14
C SER A 60 -18.89 16.27 -6.75
N GLY A 61 -17.88 16.67 -7.54
CA GLY A 61 -17.85 17.94 -8.27
C GLY A 61 -18.23 17.82 -9.74
N ALA A 62 -18.57 16.61 -10.21
CA ALA A 62 -18.90 16.38 -11.60
C ALA A 62 -20.26 17.00 -11.92
N THR A 63 -20.25 17.97 -12.83
CA THR A 63 -21.46 18.54 -13.40
C THR A 63 -21.85 17.72 -14.62
N ASP A 64 -23.14 17.43 -14.74
CA ASP A 64 -23.68 16.62 -15.84
C ASP A 64 -23.65 17.40 -17.16
N HIS A 65 -22.51 17.36 -17.82
CA HIS A 65 -22.30 17.95 -19.13
C HIS A 65 -22.61 16.92 -20.22
N HIS A 66 -23.67 17.17 -20.97
CA HIS A 66 -24.05 16.33 -22.10
C HIS A 66 -23.20 16.71 -23.32
N PHE A 67 -22.22 15.88 -23.65
CA PHE A 67 -21.42 16.01 -24.87
C PHE A 67 -22.18 15.49 -26.10
N LYS A 68 -21.97 16.13 -27.25
CA LYS A 68 -22.52 15.71 -28.54
C LYS A 68 -21.41 15.18 -29.45
N GLU A 69 -21.80 14.43 -30.47
CA GLU A 69 -20.87 14.00 -31.52
C GLU A 69 -20.20 15.21 -32.18
N GLY A 70 -18.86 15.23 -32.17
CA GLY A 70 -18.04 16.35 -32.66
C GLY A 70 -17.42 17.22 -31.56
N ASP A 71 -17.82 17.05 -30.29
CA ASP A 71 -17.24 17.81 -29.17
C ASP A 71 -15.82 17.32 -28.83
N GLN A 72 -14.90 18.26 -28.63
CA GLN A 72 -13.55 17.96 -28.16
C GLN A 72 -13.53 17.82 -26.64
N VAL A 73 -13.06 16.68 -26.16
CA VAL A 73 -12.94 16.38 -24.72
C VAL A 73 -11.48 16.20 -24.35
N TRP A 74 -11.08 16.81 -23.24
CA TRP A 74 -9.74 16.62 -22.69
C TRP A 74 -9.66 15.32 -21.89
N ILE A 75 -8.76 14.43 -22.29
CA ILE A 75 -8.43 13.24 -21.52
C ILE A 75 -7.24 13.56 -20.62
N TYR A 76 -7.43 13.43 -19.32
CA TYR A 76 -6.34 13.59 -18.35
C TYR A 76 -5.35 12.43 -18.48
N THR A 77 -4.11 12.76 -18.85
CA THR A 77 -2.98 11.83 -18.81
C THR A 77 -2.20 12.06 -17.51
N PRO A 78 -2.27 11.13 -16.53
CA PRO A 78 -1.57 11.31 -15.26
C PRO A 78 -0.06 11.42 -15.48
N LYS A 79 0.53 12.48 -14.93
CA LYS A 79 1.98 12.68 -14.98
C LYS A 79 2.67 11.67 -14.08
N ARG A 80 3.72 11.06 -14.63
CA ARG A 80 4.54 10.06 -13.93
C ARG A 80 5.24 10.71 -12.74
N ARG A 81 5.10 10.12 -11.54
CA ARG A 81 5.93 10.51 -10.39
C ARG A 81 7.29 9.83 -10.52
N MET A 82 8.36 10.58 -10.27
CA MET A 82 9.73 10.07 -10.37
C MET A 82 9.92 8.89 -9.40
N GLY A 83 10.41 7.75 -9.90
CA GLY A 83 10.65 6.54 -9.10
C GLY A 83 9.64 5.40 -9.24
N SER A 84 8.65 5.47 -10.14
CA SER A 84 7.77 4.31 -10.44
C SER A 84 8.27 3.48 -11.63
N GLU A 85 8.40 2.16 -11.43
CA GLU A 85 8.83 1.23 -12.49
C GLU A 85 7.81 1.15 -13.64
N PRO A 86 8.29 1.00 -14.90
CA PRO A 86 7.52 1.33 -16.11
C PRO A 86 6.36 0.39 -16.45
N GLU A 87 6.41 -0.86 -15.99
CA GLU A 87 5.65 -1.94 -16.63
C GLU A 87 4.44 -2.38 -15.79
N ILE A 88 4.65 -2.60 -14.49
CA ILE A 88 3.63 -3.14 -13.58
C ILE A 88 2.47 -2.16 -13.38
N THR A 89 2.74 -0.86 -13.32
CA THR A 89 1.70 0.17 -13.08
C THR A 89 0.93 0.58 -14.33
N ALA A 90 1.53 0.45 -15.52
CA ALA A 90 0.88 0.79 -16.78
C ALA A 90 -0.22 -0.24 -17.14
N GLU A 91 -0.01 -1.52 -16.83
CA GLU A 91 -1.02 -2.57 -17.05
C GLU A 91 -2.13 -2.54 -15.98
N LEU A 92 -1.78 -2.31 -14.71
CA LEU A 92 -2.76 -2.16 -13.62
C LEU A 92 -3.63 -0.91 -13.80
N GLY A 93 -3.07 0.19 -14.31
CA GLY A 93 -3.86 1.37 -14.67
C GLY A 93 -4.90 1.05 -15.75
N ARG A 94 -4.49 0.42 -16.86
CA ARG A 94 -5.39 0.06 -17.97
C ARG A 94 -6.52 -0.88 -17.54
N THR A 95 -6.24 -1.82 -16.64
CA THR A 95 -7.24 -2.79 -16.14
C THR A 95 -8.21 -2.20 -15.11
N LEU A 96 -7.80 -1.18 -14.34
CA LEU A 96 -8.67 -0.49 -13.39
C LEU A 96 -9.56 0.59 -14.02
N TYR A 97 -9.29 1.01 -15.27
CA TYR A 97 -10.12 1.96 -16.02
C TYR A 97 -11.20 1.32 -16.90
N TYR A 98 -11.44 0.00 -16.80
CA TYR A 98 -12.73 -0.53 -17.25
C TYR A 98 -13.80 -0.01 -16.29
N ARG A 99 -14.47 1.09 -16.69
CA ARG A 99 -15.83 1.40 -16.23
C ARG A 99 -16.61 0.10 -16.43
N GLN A 100 -16.97 -0.57 -15.33
CA GLN A 100 -18.08 -1.50 -15.38
C GLN A 100 -19.24 -0.71 -15.95
N GLU A 101 -19.60 -1.01 -17.19
CA GLU A 101 -20.89 -0.65 -17.76
C GLU A 101 -21.92 -1.33 -16.86
N THR A 102 -22.40 -0.60 -15.84
CA THR A 102 -23.69 -0.92 -15.25
C THR A 102 -24.71 -0.52 -16.29
N GLU A 103 -25.16 -1.53 -17.03
CA GLU A 103 -26.28 -1.48 -17.96
C GLU A 103 -27.51 -0.83 -17.29
N ARG A 104 -28.12 0.10 -18.06
CA ARG A 104 -29.51 0.59 -18.04
C ARG A 104 -30.18 0.99 -16.74
#